data_AF-A0A2U3X8K8-F1
#
_entry.id   AF-A0A2U3X8K8-F1
#
_cell.length_a   1.000
_cell.length_b   1.000
_cell.length_c   1.000
_cell.angle_alpha   90.00
_cell.angle_beta   90.00
_cell.angle_gamma   90.00
#
_symmetry.space_group_name_H-M   'P 1'
#
loop_
_entity.id
_entity.type
_entity.pdbx_description
1 polymer ?
#
loop_
_entity_poly.entity_id
_entity_poly.type
_entity_poly.pdbx_seq_one_letter_code
_entity_poly.pdbx_strand_id
1 'polypeptide(L)'
;MSISSDEVNFLVYRYLQESGFSHSAFTFGIESHISQSNINGALVPPAALISIIQKGLQYVEAEVSINEDGTLFDGRPIESLSLIDAVMPDVVQTRQQAYRDKLAQQQAAAAATSTAATTTIIWDAHTGEAKQQFPFHSAPALDVDWQSNNTFASCSTDMCIHVCKLGQDRPIKTFQGHTNEVNAIKWDPTGNLLASCSDDMTLKIWSMKQDNCVHDLQAHNKEIYTIKWSPTGPGTNNPNANLMLASASFDSTVRLWDVDRGICIHTLTKHQEPVYSVAFSPDGRYLASGSFDKCVHIWNTQTGALVHSYRGTGGIFEVCWNAAGDKVGASASDGSVCVLDLRK
;
A
#
# COMPACT_ATOMS: atom_id res chain seq x y z
N MET A 1 5.61 19.46 -33.67
CA MET A 1 5.95 18.04 -33.51
C MET A 1 4.81 17.44 -32.70
N SER A 2 3.96 16.61 -33.30
CA SER A 2 2.86 15.95 -32.60
C SER A 2 3.40 14.68 -31.96
N ILE A 3 3.26 14.54 -30.65
CA ILE A 3 3.61 13.33 -29.91
C ILE A 3 2.38 12.41 -29.87
N SER A 4 2.57 11.11 -30.08
CA SER A 4 1.47 10.13 -29.99
C SER A 4 1.13 9.78 -28.54
N SER A 5 -0.06 9.24 -28.30
CA SER A 5 -0.45 8.72 -26.97
C SER A 5 0.52 7.66 -26.46
N ASP A 6 1.00 6.80 -27.36
CA ASP A 6 1.91 5.72 -27.03
C ASP A 6 3.27 6.28 -26.60
N GLU A 7 3.75 7.33 -27.29
CA GLU A 7 4.99 8.02 -26.95
C GLU A 7 4.90 8.72 -25.59
N VAL A 8 3.75 9.32 -25.27
CA VAL A 8 3.50 9.93 -23.96
C VAL A 8 3.47 8.85 -22.86
N ASN A 9 2.74 7.75 -23.07
CA ASN A 9 2.66 6.66 -22.11
C ASN A 9 4.04 6.05 -21.84
N PHE A 10 4.83 5.80 -22.90
CA PHE A 10 6.18 5.29 -22.74
C PHE A 10 7.08 6.24 -21.93
N LEU A 11 6.96 7.55 -22.13
CA LEU A 11 7.71 8.54 -21.36
C LEU A 11 7.32 8.56 -19.87
N VAL A 12 6.02 8.44 -19.56
CA VAL A 12 5.51 8.40 -18.18
C VAL A 12 5.98 7.14 -17.46
N TYR A 13 5.85 5.97 -18.10
CA TYR A 13 6.35 4.70 -17.57
C TYR A 13 7.85 4.78 -17.27
N ARG A 14 8.63 5.30 -18.21
CA ARG A 14 10.08 5.45 -18.05
C ARG A 14 10.41 6.40 -16.90
N TYR A 15 9.70 7.51 -16.76
CA TYR A 15 9.87 8.43 -15.64
C TYR A 15 9.57 7.77 -14.28
N LEU A 16 8.47 7.03 -14.17
CA LEU A 16 8.10 6.31 -12.95
C LEU A 16 9.18 5.26 -12.59
N GLN A 17 9.64 4.51 -13.59
CA GLN A 17 10.68 3.50 -13.42
C GLN A 17 12.02 4.13 -13.01
N GLU A 18 12.48 5.18 -13.70
CA GLU A 18 13.76 5.87 -13.40
C GLU A 18 13.71 6.66 -12.09
N SER A 19 12.53 7.11 -11.67
CA SER A 19 12.31 7.77 -10.37
C SER A 19 12.16 6.80 -9.20
N GLY A 20 12.22 5.49 -9.46
CA GLY A 20 12.16 4.45 -8.44
C GLY A 20 10.75 4.10 -7.94
N PHE A 21 9.69 4.55 -8.62
CA PHE A 21 8.30 4.17 -8.32
C PHE A 21 7.94 2.85 -9.01
N SER A 22 8.65 1.76 -8.68
CA SER A 22 8.58 0.51 -9.43
C SER A 22 7.19 -0.14 -9.46
N HIS A 23 6.41 -0.03 -8.37
CA HIS A 23 5.05 -0.57 -8.33
C HIS A 23 4.09 0.24 -9.21
N SER A 24 4.13 1.58 -9.09
CA SER A 24 3.33 2.47 -9.94
C SER A 24 3.72 2.36 -11.41
N ALA A 25 5.02 2.21 -11.71
CA ALA A 25 5.51 1.96 -13.06
C ALA A 25 4.99 0.63 -13.62
N PHE A 26 4.99 -0.43 -12.80
CA PHE A 26 4.45 -1.73 -13.19
C PHE A 26 2.95 -1.66 -13.50
N THR A 27 2.14 -1.12 -12.58
CA THR A 27 0.69 -0.97 -12.77
C THR A 27 0.38 -0.11 -13.98
N PHE A 28 1.03 1.06 -14.10
CA PHE A 28 0.86 1.94 -15.24
C PHE A 28 1.28 1.27 -16.55
N GLY A 29 2.38 0.53 -16.57
CA GLY A 29 2.86 -0.19 -17.77
C GLY A 29 1.88 -1.25 -18.27
N ILE A 30 1.17 -1.90 -17.36
CA ILE A 30 0.12 -2.88 -17.68
C ILE A 30 -1.14 -2.17 -18.21
N GLU A 31 -1.64 -1.16 -17.50
CA GLU A 31 -2.86 -0.44 -17.85
C GLU A 31 -2.74 0.36 -19.15
N SER A 32 -1.58 0.96 -19.39
CA SER A 32 -1.30 1.73 -20.61
C SER A 32 -0.88 0.86 -21.79
N HIS A 33 -0.84 -0.47 -21.62
CA HIS A 33 -0.46 -1.45 -22.63
C HIS A 33 0.87 -1.16 -23.34
N ILE A 34 1.84 -0.59 -22.61
CA ILE A 34 3.14 -0.20 -23.19
C ILE A 34 3.89 -1.40 -23.76
N SER A 35 3.74 -2.58 -23.17
CA SER A 35 4.33 -3.82 -23.67
C SER A 35 3.78 -4.25 -25.04
N GLN A 36 2.63 -3.68 -25.47
CA GLN A 36 2.02 -3.91 -26.78
C GLN A 36 2.29 -2.76 -27.75
N SER A 37 2.93 -1.68 -27.30
CA SER A 37 3.30 -0.54 -28.14
C SER A 37 4.52 -0.87 -29.01
N ASN A 38 4.55 -0.40 -30.26
CA ASN A 38 5.67 -0.61 -31.19
C ASN A 38 6.83 0.38 -30.99
N ILE A 39 6.95 0.98 -29.80
CA ILE A 39 7.93 2.03 -29.54
C ILE A 39 9.29 1.41 -29.22
N ASN A 40 10.29 1.73 -30.04
CA ASN A 40 11.66 1.36 -29.78
C ASN A 40 12.28 2.33 -28.76
N GLY A 41 12.54 1.85 -27.53
CA GLY A 41 13.13 2.64 -26.46
C GLY A 41 14.50 3.27 -26.76
N ALA A 42 15.18 2.83 -27.83
CA ALA A 42 16.43 3.43 -28.31
C ALA A 42 16.23 4.72 -29.16
N LEU A 43 15.01 4.96 -29.67
CA LEU A 43 14.69 6.16 -30.46
C LEU A 43 14.34 7.37 -29.61
N VAL A 44 14.14 7.20 -28.29
CA VAL A 44 13.81 8.30 -27.37
C VAL A 44 15.12 8.86 -26.78
N PRO A 45 15.57 10.07 -27.19
CA PRO A 45 16.86 10.60 -26.79
C PRO A 45 16.92 10.79 -25.26
N PRO A 46 18.04 10.44 -24.59
CA PRO A 46 18.21 10.56 -23.13
C PRO A 46 18.03 11.97 -22.55
N ALA A 47 17.86 13.01 -23.38
CA ALA A 47 17.71 14.40 -22.96
C ALA A 47 16.30 14.99 -23.24
N ALA A 48 15.43 14.30 -23.98
CA ALA A 48 14.06 14.77 -24.24
C ALA A 48 13.24 14.84 -22.94
N LEU A 49 13.55 13.95 -21.99
CA LEU A 49 12.94 13.87 -20.65
C LEU A 49 13.12 15.18 -19.85
N ILE A 50 14.32 15.77 -19.89
CA ILE A 50 14.67 16.99 -19.12
C ILE A 50 13.89 18.20 -19.63
N SER A 51 13.69 18.31 -20.94
CA SER A 51 12.96 19.45 -21.54
C SER A 51 11.46 19.40 -21.30
N ILE A 52 10.87 18.22 -21.12
CA ILE A 52 9.42 18.05 -20.90
C ILE A 52 9.10 18.23 -19.40
N ILE A 53 9.95 17.73 -18.49
CA ILE A 53 9.77 17.91 -17.04
C ILE A 53 9.84 19.39 -16.62
N GLN A 54 10.64 20.21 -17.32
CA GLN A 54 10.79 21.63 -16.99
C GLN A 54 9.62 22.52 -17.47
N LYS A 55 8.69 21.98 -18.28
CA LYS A 55 7.46 22.66 -18.67
C LYS A 55 6.25 21.80 -18.31
N GLY A 56 6.04 21.63 -17.00
CA GLY A 56 4.77 21.38 -16.33
C GLY A 56 3.80 20.37 -16.97
N LEU A 57 3.63 19.23 -16.32
CA LEU A 57 2.43 18.41 -16.45
C LEU A 57 1.90 18.08 -15.06
N GLN A 58 0.78 18.73 -14.73
CA GLN A 58 -0.19 18.29 -13.73
C GLN A 58 -0.93 17.08 -14.31
N TYR A 59 -1.05 16.01 -13.52
CA TYR A 59 -2.11 15.03 -13.74
C TYR A 59 -3.22 15.32 -12.72
N VAL A 60 -4.42 15.56 -13.25
CA VAL A 60 -5.69 15.50 -12.54
C VAL A 60 -6.30 14.16 -12.94
N GLU A 61 -6.60 13.33 -11.95
CA GLU A 61 -7.44 12.16 -12.14
C GLU A 61 -8.91 12.61 -11.98
N ALA A 62 -9.77 12.19 -12.90
CA ALA A 62 -11.20 12.43 -12.81
C ALA A 62 -11.86 11.14 -12.31
N GLU A 63 -12.26 11.14 -11.05
CA GLU A 63 -13.13 10.10 -10.50
C GLU A 63 -14.59 10.38 -10.85
N VAL A 64 -15.34 9.32 -11.07
CA VAL A 64 -16.73 9.35 -11.51
C VAL A 64 -17.65 9.41 -10.28
N SER A 65 -18.65 10.29 -10.30
CA SER A 65 -19.65 10.36 -9.22
C SER A 65 -20.67 9.24 -9.36
N ILE A 66 -20.81 8.43 -8.31
CA ILE A 66 -21.82 7.39 -8.16
C ILE A 66 -22.94 7.97 -7.29
N ASN A 67 -24.20 7.82 -7.69
CA ASN A 67 -25.33 8.20 -6.83
C ASN A 67 -25.46 7.24 -5.63
N GLU A 68 -26.23 7.63 -4.60
CA GLU A 68 -26.50 6.81 -3.41
C GLU A 68 -27.20 5.46 -3.71
N ASP A 69 -27.63 5.24 -4.96
CA ASP A 69 -28.21 3.98 -5.48
C ASP A 69 -27.23 3.12 -6.31
N GLY A 70 -25.96 3.52 -6.41
CA GLY A 70 -24.91 2.74 -7.09
C GLY A 70 -24.85 2.93 -8.61
N THR A 71 -25.52 3.93 -9.18
CA THR A 71 -25.51 4.18 -10.63
C THR A 71 -24.51 5.27 -11.05
N LEU A 72 -23.84 5.07 -12.21
CA LEU A 72 -22.90 6.01 -12.85
C LEU A 72 -23.64 7.13 -13.58
N PHE A 73 -23.14 8.37 -13.51
CA PHE A 73 -23.64 9.47 -14.34
C PHE A 73 -23.40 9.16 -15.83
N ASP A 74 -24.48 9.04 -16.60
CA ASP A 74 -24.54 8.91 -18.07
C ASP A 74 -24.09 7.60 -18.75
N GLY A 75 -23.84 6.51 -18.00
CA GLY A 75 -23.91 5.13 -18.55
C GLY A 75 -23.07 4.77 -19.79
N ARG A 76 -21.96 5.47 -20.08
CA ARG A 76 -21.07 5.14 -21.22
C ARG A 76 -19.81 4.37 -20.79
N PRO A 77 -19.52 3.19 -21.39
CA PRO A 77 -18.26 2.49 -21.19
C PRO A 77 -17.14 3.03 -22.11
N ILE A 78 -15.90 3.07 -21.62
CA ILE A 78 -14.71 3.27 -22.43
C ILE A 78 -14.03 1.90 -22.57
N GLU A 79 -14.09 1.31 -23.77
CA GLU A 79 -13.19 0.24 -24.18
C GLU A 79 -12.47 0.65 -25.47
N SER A 80 -11.18 0.37 -25.53
CA SER A 80 -10.31 0.53 -26.68
C SER A 80 -10.74 -0.39 -27.82
N LEU A 81 -11.38 0.17 -28.85
CA LEU A 81 -11.72 -0.56 -30.08
C LEU A 81 -10.50 -0.63 -31.02
N SER A 82 -10.21 -1.81 -31.55
CA SER A 82 -9.41 -1.92 -32.78
C SER A 82 -10.30 -1.51 -33.97
N LEU A 83 -9.75 -0.80 -34.96
CA LEU A 83 -10.51 -0.27 -36.09
C LEU A 83 -11.19 -1.34 -36.97
N ILE A 84 -10.87 -2.62 -36.77
CA ILE A 84 -11.42 -3.73 -37.56
C ILE A 84 -12.70 -4.31 -36.94
N ASP A 85 -12.96 -4.07 -35.66
CA ASP A 85 -14.14 -4.56 -34.94
C ASP A 85 -15.37 -3.65 -35.08
N ALA A 86 -15.21 -2.46 -35.66
CA ALA A 86 -16.28 -1.46 -35.83
C ALA A 86 -17.23 -1.73 -37.02
N VAL A 87 -17.03 -2.80 -37.80
CA VAL A 87 -17.72 -3.00 -39.10
C VAL A 87 -18.70 -4.19 -39.10
N MET A 88 -18.88 -4.92 -37.98
CA MET A 88 -19.81 -6.05 -37.93
C MET A 88 -20.82 -5.94 -36.77
N PRO A 89 -22.06 -5.46 -37.02
CA PRO A 89 -23.10 -5.27 -35.99
C PRO A 89 -23.46 -6.55 -35.21
N ASP A 90 -23.44 -7.70 -35.86
CA ASP A 90 -23.88 -8.98 -35.28
C ASP A 90 -22.85 -9.56 -34.28
N VAL A 91 -21.57 -9.26 -34.49
CA VAL A 91 -20.47 -9.67 -33.60
C VAL A 91 -20.53 -8.90 -32.28
N VAL A 92 -20.93 -7.62 -32.34
CA VAL A 92 -21.09 -6.74 -31.17
C VAL A 92 -22.23 -7.24 -30.27
N GLN A 93 -23.39 -7.59 -30.82
CA GLN A 93 -24.52 -8.10 -30.03
C GLN A 93 -24.20 -9.45 -29.39
N THR A 94 -23.59 -10.38 -30.14
CA THR A 94 -23.25 -11.71 -29.63
C THR A 94 -22.22 -11.63 -28.49
N ARG A 95 -21.22 -10.75 -28.61
CA ARG A 95 -20.22 -10.53 -27.55
C ARG A 95 -20.76 -9.75 -26.37
N GLN A 96 -21.66 -8.79 -26.56
CA GLN A 96 -22.37 -8.13 -25.46
C GLN A 96 -23.23 -9.12 -24.66
N GLN A 97 -23.88 -10.07 -25.33
CA GLN A 97 -24.64 -11.12 -24.66
C GLN A 97 -23.72 -12.06 -23.88
N ALA A 98 -22.64 -12.55 -24.49
CA ALA A 98 -21.65 -13.39 -23.82
C ALA A 98 -20.95 -12.67 -22.66
N TYR A 99 -20.75 -11.36 -22.77
CA TYR A 99 -20.23 -10.52 -21.69
C TYR A 99 -21.25 -10.36 -20.56
N ARG A 100 -22.52 -10.11 -20.87
CA ARG A 100 -23.61 -10.07 -19.87
C ARG A 100 -23.76 -11.40 -19.14
N ASP A 101 -23.64 -12.51 -19.84
CA ASP A 101 -23.71 -13.85 -19.25
C ASP A 101 -22.48 -14.14 -18.37
N LYS A 102 -21.28 -13.72 -18.79
CA LYS A 102 -20.06 -13.77 -17.96
C LYS A 102 -20.14 -12.83 -16.75
N LEU A 103 -20.68 -11.63 -16.91
CA LEU A 103 -20.86 -10.66 -15.84
C LEU A 103 -21.89 -11.18 -14.84
N ALA A 104 -22.97 -11.80 -15.32
CA ALA A 104 -23.97 -12.45 -14.46
C ALA A 104 -23.38 -13.66 -13.74
N GLN A 105 -22.51 -14.46 -14.37
CA GLN A 105 -21.78 -15.54 -13.70
C GLN A 105 -20.75 -15.03 -12.68
N GLN A 106 -20.02 -13.95 -12.99
CA GLN A 106 -19.06 -13.32 -12.07
C GLN A 106 -19.77 -12.56 -10.94
N GLN A 107 -20.91 -11.92 -11.20
CA GLN A 107 -21.75 -11.28 -10.19
C GLN A 107 -22.47 -12.32 -9.33
N ALA A 108 -22.86 -13.48 -9.88
CA ALA A 108 -23.38 -14.59 -9.08
C ALA A 108 -22.27 -15.23 -8.21
N ALA A 109 -21.02 -15.27 -8.68
CA ALA A 109 -19.86 -15.68 -7.89
C ALA A 109 -19.47 -14.63 -6.83
N ALA A 110 -19.52 -13.33 -7.17
CA ALA A 110 -19.19 -12.22 -6.29
C ALA A 110 -20.28 -11.94 -5.24
N ALA A 111 -21.56 -12.11 -5.59
CA ALA A 111 -22.68 -12.03 -4.67
C ALA A 111 -22.73 -13.22 -3.69
N ALA A 112 -22.01 -14.31 -3.99
CA ALA A 112 -21.75 -15.39 -3.03
C ALA A 112 -20.54 -15.11 -2.11
N THR A 113 -19.76 -14.06 -2.38
CA THR A 113 -18.53 -13.69 -1.64
C THR A 113 -18.59 -12.27 -1.05
N SER A 114 -19.76 -11.76 -0.65
CA SER A 114 -19.84 -10.57 0.24
C SER A 114 -19.66 -10.94 1.71
N THR A 115 -18.86 -11.97 1.98
CA THR A 115 -18.25 -12.24 3.29
C THR A 115 -16.77 -11.95 3.09
N ALA A 116 -16.22 -11.00 3.85
CA ALA A 116 -14.81 -10.65 3.73
C ALA A 116 -13.97 -11.93 3.85
N ALA A 117 -13.08 -12.13 2.88
CA ALA A 117 -12.42 -13.41 2.68
C ALA A 117 -11.61 -13.77 3.93
N THR A 118 -11.95 -14.89 4.56
CA THR A 118 -11.24 -15.44 5.72
C THR A 118 -9.93 -16.14 5.33
N THR A 119 -9.54 -16.06 4.06
CA THR A 119 -8.45 -16.86 3.49
C THR A 119 -7.42 -15.97 2.83
N THR A 120 -6.15 -16.31 2.96
CA THR A 120 -5.07 -15.71 2.18
C THR A 120 -4.73 -16.59 0.98
N ILE A 121 -4.27 -16.00 -0.12
CA ILE A 121 -3.95 -16.71 -1.36
C ILE A 121 -2.57 -16.26 -1.85
N ILE A 122 -1.70 -17.22 -2.17
CA ILE A 122 -0.48 -16.97 -2.93
C ILE A 122 -0.78 -17.18 -4.41
N TRP A 123 -0.45 -16.19 -5.22
CA TRP A 123 -0.62 -16.21 -6.68
C TRP A 123 0.74 -16.36 -7.37
N ASP A 124 0.76 -17.02 -8.54
CA ASP A 124 1.91 -16.93 -9.44
C ASP A 124 1.80 -15.64 -10.27
N ALA A 125 2.76 -14.74 -10.13
CA ALA A 125 2.77 -13.48 -10.88
C ALA A 125 2.98 -13.67 -12.40
N HIS A 126 3.54 -14.79 -12.86
CA HIS A 126 3.77 -15.05 -14.29
C HIS A 126 2.55 -15.65 -14.96
N THR A 127 1.86 -16.58 -14.29
CA THR A 127 0.70 -17.27 -14.87
C THR A 127 -0.64 -16.65 -14.50
N GLY A 128 -0.68 -15.86 -13.41
CA GLY A 128 -1.92 -15.32 -12.84
C GLY A 128 -2.76 -16.38 -12.10
N GLU A 129 -2.24 -17.60 -11.93
CA GLU A 129 -2.97 -18.68 -11.26
C GLU A 129 -2.74 -18.67 -9.74
N ALA A 130 -3.77 -19.03 -8.98
CA ALA A 130 -3.65 -19.24 -7.55
C ALA A 130 -2.80 -20.50 -7.27
N LYS A 131 -1.65 -20.33 -6.64
CA LYS A 131 -0.77 -21.45 -6.24
C LYS A 131 -1.34 -22.20 -5.05
N GLN A 132 -1.79 -21.46 -4.04
CA GLN A 132 -2.28 -22.04 -2.80
C GLN A 132 -3.16 -21.06 -2.04
N GLN A 133 -4.26 -21.57 -1.50
CA GLN A 133 -5.15 -20.87 -0.58
C GLN A 133 -4.92 -21.39 0.86
N PHE A 134 -4.95 -20.48 1.82
CA PHE A 134 -4.69 -20.74 3.24
C PHE A 134 -5.93 -20.34 4.07
N PRO A 135 -6.86 -21.29 4.32
CA PRO A 135 -8.09 -21.03 5.06
C PRO A 135 -7.91 -21.23 6.56
N PHE A 136 -7.00 -20.47 7.17
CA PHE A 136 -6.64 -20.66 8.59
C PHE A 136 -7.41 -19.74 9.54
N HIS A 137 -7.79 -18.55 9.08
CA HIS A 137 -8.55 -17.63 9.92
C HIS A 137 -10.03 -18.02 9.97
N SER A 138 -10.62 -17.76 11.14
CA SER A 138 -12.05 -17.94 11.38
C SER A 138 -12.88 -16.69 11.08
N ALA A 139 -12.20 -15.58 10.78
CA ALA A 139 -12.77 -14.30 10.44
C ALA A 139 -11.93 -13.60 9.34
N PRO A 140 -12.34 -12.43 8.82
CA PRO A 140 -11.63 -11.75 7.74
C PRO A 140 -10.15 -11.54 8.00
N ALA A 141 -9.30 -11.84 7.00
CA ALA A 141 -7.88 -11.50 7.05
C ALA A 141 -7.70 -10.02 6.69
N LEU A 142 -6.97 -9.26 7.51
CA LEU A 142 -6.86 -7.80 7.41
C LEU A 142 -5.53 -7.33 6.80
N ASP A 143 -4.42 -7.98 7.15
CA ASP A 143 -3.09 -7.62 6.65
C ASP A 143 -2.23 -8.86 6.46
N VAL A 144 -1.26 -8.75 5.57
CA VAL A 144 -0.26 -9.78 5.29
C VAL A 144 1.11 -9.16 5.16
N ASP A 145 2.13 -9.90 5.58
CA ASP A 145 3.52 -9.46 5.38
C ASP A 145 4.48 -10.62 5.16
N TRP A 146 5.41 -10.44 4.23
CA TRP A 146 6.33 -11.48 3.81
C TRP A 146 7.56 -11.53 4.73
N GLN A 147 7.84 -12.71 5.28
CA GLN A 147 9.07 -12.99 6.02
C GLN A 147 10.20 -13.39 5.06
N SER A 148 9.86 -14.14 4.01
CA SER A 148 10.76 -14.61 2.95
C SER A 148 9.95 -14.88 1.69
N ASN A 149 10.60 -15.25 0.59
CA ASN A 149 9.91 -15.54 -0.68
C ASN A 149 8.80 -16.59 -0.60
N ASN A 150 8.82 -17.46 0.42
CA ASN A 150 7.88 -18.58 0.54
C ASN A 150 7.16 -18.59 1.90
N THR A 151 7.40 -17.62 2.77
CA THR A 151 6.82 -17.60 4.14
C THR A 151 6.32 -16.20 4.44
N PHE A 152 5.10 -16.11 4.94
CA PHE A 152 4.42 -14.86 5.24
C PHE A 152 3.66 -14.99 6.56
N ALA A 153 3.26 -13.87 7.13
CA ALA A 153 2.31 -13.82 8.22
C ALA A 153 1.00 -13.19 7.73
N SER A 154 -0.12 -13.59 8.34
CA SER A 154 -1.44 -12.98 8.16
C SER A 154 -2.07 -12.69 9.51
N CYS A 155 -2.81 -11.60 9.62
CA CYS A 155 -3.60 -11.26 10.81
C CYS A 155 -5.07 -11.05 10.47
N SER A 156 -5.93 -11.10 11.49
CA SER A 156 -7.37 -11.14 11.30
C SER A 156 -8.13 -10.53 12.47
N THR A 157 -9.42 -10.28 12.23
CA THR A 157 -10.41 -9.95 13.26
C THR A 157 -10.64 -11.08 14.26
N ASP A 158 -10.19 -12.31 13.97
CA ASP A 158 -10.21 -13.43 14.94
C ASP A 158 -9.14 -13.33 16.04
N MET A 159 -8.45 -12.19 16.12
CA MET A 159 -7.42 -11.86 17.12
C MET A 159 -6.14 -12.70 16.98
N CYS A 160 -6.03 -13.54 15.96
CA CYS A 160 -4.90 -14.43 15.75
C CYS A 160 -3.99 -13.92 14.64
N ILE A 161 -2.73 -14.32 14.72
CA ILE A 161 -1.74 -14.13 13.67
C ILE A 161 -1.23 -15.51 13.26
N HIS A 162 -1.28 -15.83 11.98
CA HIS A 162 -0.79 -17.09 11.44
C HIS A 162 0.46 -16.86 10.60
N VAL A 163 1.52 -17.62 10.87
CA VAL A 163 2.71 -17.69 10.02
C VAL A 163 2.54 -18.88 9.08
N CYS A 164 2.49 -18.60 7.78
CA CYS A 164 2.13 -19.50 6.72
C CYS A 164 3.33 -19.72 5.78
N LYS A 165 3.42 -20.90 5.17
CA LYS A 165 4.47 -21.22 4.19
C LYS A 165 3.90 -21.96 3.00
N LEU A 166 4.35 -21.58 1.81
CA LEU A 166 3.97 -22.25 0.57
C LEU A 166 4.31 -23.76 0.63
N GLY A 167 3.34 -24.58 0.27
CA GLY A 167 3.39 -26.04 0.33
C GLY A 167 2.98 -26.65 1.68
N GLN A 168 2.71 -25.85 2.71
CA GLN A 168 2.21 -26.33 4.01
C GLN A 168 0.70 -26.16 4.09
N ASP A 169 0.00 -27.20 4.56
CA ASP A 169 -1.47 -27.22 4.73
C ASP A 169 -1.93 -26.77 6.13
N ARG A 170 -0.98 -26.39 6.99
CA ARG A 170 -1.19 -25.87 8.34
C ARG A 170 -0.27 -24.67 8.59
N PRO A 171 -0.65 -23.74 9.48
CA PRO A 171 0.25 -22.66 9.87
C PRO A 171 1.50 -23.25 10.53
N ILE A 172 2.66 -22.68 10.20
CA ILE A 172 3.93 -22.99 10.87
C ILE A 172 3.84 -22.60 12.35
N LYS A 173 3.20 -21.46 12.61
CA LYS A 173 3.00 -20.94 13.97
C LYS A 173 1.74 -20.10 14.02
N THR A 174 1.09 -20.11 15.16
CA THR A 174 -0.04 -19.24 15.48
C THR A 174 0.31 -18.44 16.72
N PHE A 175 0.33 -17.12 16.60
CA PHE A 175 0.47 -16.22 17.74
C PHE A 175 -0.92 -15.80 18.23
N GLN A 176 -1.11 -15.90 19.54
CA GLN A 176 -2.34 -15.50 20.24
C GLN A 176 -1.94 -14.66 21.45
N GLY A 177 -2.75 -13.65 21.75
CA GLY A 177 -2.53 -12.78 22.90
C GLY A 177 -3.18 -11.40 22.77
N HIS A 178 -3.52 -10.97 21.55
CA HIS A 178 -4.41 -9.83 21.36
C HIS A 178 -5.82 -10.17 21.84
N THR A 179 -6.54 -9.17 22.33
CA THR A 179 -7.91 -9.31 22.84
C THR A 179 -8.96 -8.62 21.97
N ASN A 180 -8.54 -8.13 20.80
CA ASN A 180 -9.41 -7.53 19.78
C ASN A 180 -8.76 -7.69 18.39
N GLU A 181 -9.40 -7.17 17.35
CA GLU A 181 -8.99 -7.28 15.96
C GLU A 181 -7.52 -6.84 15.77
N VAL A 182 -6.77 -7.59 14.96
CA VAL A 182 -5.36 -7.26 14.65
C VAL A 182 -5.30 -6.58 13.29
N ASN A 183 -5.00 -5.29 13.29
CA ASN A 183 -5.14 -4.40 12.13
C ASN A 183 -3.96 -4.49 11.17
N ALA A 184 -2.74 -4.61 11.70
CA ALA A 184 -1.54 -4.67 10.88
C ALA A 184 -0.45 -5.52 11.53
N ILE A 185 0.36 -6.13 10.68
CA ILE A 185 1.53 -6.92 11.04
C ILE A 185 2.69 -6.59 10.12
N LYS A 186 3.91 -6.47 10.67
CA LYS A 186 5.11 -6.25 9.87
C LYS A 186 6.33 -6.98 10.45
N TRP A 187 7.01 -7.75 9.61
CA TRP A 187 8.30 -8.34 9.92
C TRP A 187 9.35 -7.24 9.98
N ASP A 188 10.29 -7.40 10.90
CA ASP A 188 11.46 -6.55 10.96
C ASP A 188 12.38 -6.80 9.74
N PRO A 189 13.33 -5.90 9.45
CA PRO A 189 14.20 -6.05 8.28
C PRO A 189 15.02 -7.36 8.26
N THR A 190 15.25 -7.99 9.41
CA THR A 190 15.96 -9.28 9.49
C THR A 190 15.03 -10.50 9.38
N GLY A 191 13.71 -10.31 9.45
CA GLY A 191 12.71 -11.38 9.43
C GLY A 191 12.68 -12.25 10.69
N ASN A 192 13.23 -11.77 11.81
CA ASN A 192 13.32 -12.50 13.09
C ASN A 192 12.20 -12.13 14.07
N LEU A 193 11.72 -10.89 14.00
CA LEU A 193 10.67 -10.33 14.84
C LEU A 193 9.48 -9.93 13.99
N LEU A 194 8.29 -10.21 14.48
CA LEU A 194 7.03 -9.76 13.89
C LEU A 194 6.42 -8.75 14.85
N ALA A 195 6.10 -7.54 14.38
CA ALA A 195 5.30 -6.58 15.13
C ALA A 195 3.84 -6.71 14.72
N SER A 196 2.92 -6.51 15.67
CA SER A 196 1.49 -6.41 15.43
C SER A 196 0.85 -5.27 16.20
N CYS A 197 -0.24 -4.72 15.66
CA CYS A 197 -1.06 -3.73 16.32
C CYS A 197 -2.55 -4.09 16.25
N SER A 198 -3.32 -3.63 17.23
CA SER A 198 -4.71 -4.07 17.42
C SER A 198 -5.60 -2.96 17.98
N ASP A 199 -6.91 -3.16 17.82
CA ASP A 199 -7.96 -2.39 18.50
C ASP A 199 -7.94 -2.55 20.03
N ASP A 200 -7.20 -3.53 20.57
CA ASP A 200 -6.95 -3.64 22.02
C ASP A 200 -5.97 -2.59 22.57
N MET A 201 -5.54 -1.65 21.73
CA MET A 201 -4.65 -0.53 22.06
C MET A 201 -3.21 -0.94 22.39
N THR A 202 -2.84 -2.20 22.12
CA THR A 202 -1.49 -2.73 22.35
C THR A 202 -0.69 -2.93 21.07
N LEU A 203 0.62 -2.79 21.20
CA LEU A 203 1.60 -3.30 20.24
C LEU A 203 2.25 -4.53 20.82
N LYS A 204 2.30 -5.62 20.05
CA LYS A 204 2.98 -6.83 20.46
C LYS A 204 4.11 -7.17 19.52
N ILE A 205 5.21 -7.64 20.08
CA ILE A 205 6.39 -8.11 19.35
C ILE A 205 6.51 -9.60 19.55
N TRP A 206 6.62 -10.35 18.46
CA TRP A 206 6.63 -11.81 18.45
C TRP A 206 7.95 -12.33 17.91
N SER A 207 8.33 -13.51 18.37
CA SER A 207 9.46 -14.26 17.83
C SER A 207 9.03 -15.69 17.55
N MET A 208 9.52 -16.27 16.47
CA MET A 208 9.26 -17.68 16.14
C MET A 208 9.78 -18.67 17.21
N LYS A 209 10.69 -18.21 18.08
CA LYS A 209 11.36 -19.04 19.11
C LYS A 209 10.49 -19.33 20.34
N GLN A 210 9.43 -18.56 20.57
CA GLN A 210 8.57 -18.67 21.75
C GLN A 210 7.10 -18.42 21.39
N ASP A 211 6.18 -18.87 22.23
CA ASP A 211 4.74 -18.72 21.96
C ASP A 211 4.18 -17.38 22.46
N ASN A 212 4.65 -16.93 23.63
CA ASN A 212 4.25 -15.64 24.19
C ASN A 212 4.96 -14.48 23.47
N CYS A 213 4.31 -13.31 23.43
CA CYS A 213 4.93 -12.09 22.94
C CYS A 213 6.21 -11.77 23.73
N VAL A 214 7.25 -11.34 23.02
CA VAL A 214 8.50 -10.85 23.59
C VAL A 214 8.25 -9.53 24.32
N HIS A 215 7.47 -8.64 23.69
CA HIS A 215 7.03 -7.40 24.29
C HIS A 215 5.52 -7.24 24.13
N ASP A 216 4.89 -6.73 25.19
CA ASP A 216 3.51 -6.32 25.25
C ASP A 216 3.46 -4.85 25.67
N LEU A 217 3.26 -3.96 24.70
CA LEU A 217 3.41 -2.53 24.89
C LEU A 217 2.02 -1.89 24.89
N GLN A 218 1.62 -1.30 26.03
CA GLN A 218 0.46 -0.42 26.10
C GLN A 218 0.80 0.87 25.35
N ALA A 219 0.56 0.85 24.04
CA ALA A 219 1.14 1.81 23.14
C ALA A 219 0.29 3.06 23.01
N HIS A 220 -1.04 2.95 23.00
CA HIS A 220 -1.94 4.07 22.75
C HIS A 220 -3.15 4.02 23.69
N ASN A 221 -3.93 5.10 23.69
CA ASN A 221 -5.18 5.20 24.48
C ASN A 221 -6.42 4.79 23.69
N LYS A 222 -6.23 4.49 22.41
CA LYS A 222 -7.25 4.05 21.45
C LYS A 222 -6.63 3.07 20.44
N GLU A 223 -7.45 2.60 19.53
CA GLU A 223 -7.13 1.62 18.49
C GLU A 223 -5.89 2.03 17.68
N ILE A 224 -5.07 1.04 17.31
CA ILE A 224 -3.82 1.27 16.56
C ILE A 224 -4.00 0.72 15.15
N TYR A 225 -3.88 1.60 14.15
CA TYR A 225 -4.19 1.24 12.76
C TYR A 225 -2.98 0.84 11.95
N THR A 226 -1.81 1.38 12.26
CA THR A 226 -0.65 1.16 11.41
C THR A 226 0.62 1.07 12.22
N ILE A 227 1.51 0.22 11.73
CA ILE A 227 2.86 0.03 12.23
C ILE A 227 3.83 -0.08 11.06
N LYS A 228 5.04 0.43 11.24
CA LYS A 228 6.15 0.27 10.29
C LYS A 228 7.46 0.17 11.02
N TRP A 229 8.34 -0.72 10.58
CA TRP A 229 9.74 -0.73 10.99
C TRP A 229 10.52 0.32 10.22
N SER A 230 11.50 0.95 10.85
CA SER A 230 12.48 1.78 10.16
C SER A 230 13.38 0.91 9.29
N PRO A 231 13.83 1.40 8.11
CA PRO A 231 14.77 0.69 7.25
C PRO A 231 16.22 0.82 7.77
N THR A 232 16.42 0.47 9.04
CA THR A 232 17.67 0.60 9.79
C THR A 232 18.04 -0.69 10.51
N GLY A 233 19.27 -0.77 11.00
CA GLY A 233 19.78 -1.97 11.67
C GLY A 233 20.31 -3.03 10.70
N PRO A 234 20.77 -4.18 11.24
CA PRO A 234 21.43 -5.22 10.45
C PRO A 234 20.62 -5.66 9.23
N GLY A 235 21.28 -5.85 8.08
CA GLY A 235 20.64 -6.26 6.84
C GLY A 235 20.00 -5.13 6.01
N THR A 236 20.06 -3.89 6.48
CA THR A 236 19.56 -2.71 5.75
C THR A 236 20.70 -1.86 5.16
N ASN A 237 20.35 -0.85 4.37
CA ASN A 237 21.29 0.17 3.89
C ASN A 237 21.82 1.09 5.02
N ASN A 238 21.24 1.01 6.22
CA ASN A 238 21.59 1.83 7.38
C ASN A 238 21.95 0.94 8.59
N PRO A 239 23.00 0.09 8.50
CA PRO A 239 23.23 -1.00 9.45
C PRO A 239 23.60 -0.57 10.87
N ASN A 240 24.13 0.64 11.03
CA ASN A 240 24.55 1.18 12.33
C ASN A 240 23.50 2.07 12.98
N ALA A 241 22.39 2.36 12.29
CA ALA A 241 21.30 3.13 12.85
C ALA A 241 20.42 2.23 13.72
N ASN A 242 19.88 2.77 14.81
CA ASN A 242 19.01 2.01 15.71
C ASN A 242 17.76 1.54 14.97
N LEU A 243 17.33 0.30 15.22
CA LEU A 243 16.06 -0.20 14.70
C LEU A 243 14.92 0.43 15.50
N MET A 244 13.94 0.98 14.80
CA MET A 244 12.80 1.66 15.40
C MET A 244 11.51 1.09 14.84
N LEU A 245 10.46 1.10 15.65
CA LEU A 245 9.10 0.83 15.20
C LEU A 245 8.27 2.11 15.35
N ALA A 246 7.54 2.49 14.31
CA ALA A 246 6.53 3.53 14.37
C ALA A 246 5.14 2.90 14.55
N SER A 247 4.30 3.53 15.36
CA SER A 247 2.88 3.21 15.49
C SER A 247 2.02 4.47 15.42
N ALA A 248 0.82 4.33 14.87
CA ALA A 248 -0.15 5.43 14.77
C ALA A 248 -1.56 4.96 15.15
N SER A 249 -2.33 5.85 15.77
CA SER A 249 -3.58 5.50 16.43
C SER A 249 -4.73 6.46 16.12
N PHE A 250 -5.95 5.97 16.37
CA PHE A 250 -7.16 6.77 16.45
C PHE A 250 -7.10 7.85 17.55
N ASP A 251 -6.18 7.76 18.51
CA ASP A 251 -5.95 8.80 19.52
C ASP A 251 -5.22 10.05 18.98
N SER A 252 -5.01 10.16 17.66
CA SER A 252 -4.30 11.23 16.95
C SER A 252 -2.80 11.31 17.24
N THR A 253 -2.21 10.32 17.94
CA THR A 253 -0.77 10.31 18.23
C THR A 253 -0.01 9.35 17.34
N VAL A 254 1.26 9.70 17.08
CA VAL A 254 2.25 8.81 16.49
C VAL A 254 3.33 8.55 17.53
N ARG A 255 3.75 7.30 17.70
CA ARG A 255 4.82 6.95 18.64
C ARG A 255 5.95 6.22 17.93
N LEU A 256 7.17 6.47 18.40
CA LEU A 256 8.38 5.80 17.96
C LEU A 256 8.93 4.97 19.11
N TRP A 257 9.28 3.72 18.83
CA TRP A 257 9.66 2.72 19.82
C TRP A 257 11.05 2.18 19.57
N ASP A 258 11.80 1.98 20.65
CA ASP A 258 12.99 1.13 20.68
C ASP A 258 12.51 -0.26 21.09
N VAL A 259 12.48 -1.18 20.13
CA VAL A 259 11.90 -2.51 20.39
C VAL A 259 12.82 -3.36 21.25
N ASP A 260 14.14 -3.27 21.09
CA ASP A 260 15.11 -4.04 21.90
C ASP A 260 15.00 -3.70 23.39
N ARG A 261 14.71 -2.43 23.69
CA ARG A 261 14.50 -1.95 25.07
C ARG A 261 13.04 -2.01 25.53
N GLY A 262 12.10 -2.17 24.60
CA GLY A 262 10.66 -2.12 24.86
C GLY A 262 10.17 -0.76 25.38
N ILE A 263 10.78 0.35 24.94
CA ILE A 263 10.44 1.70 25.42
C ILE A 263 9.95 2.61 24.28
N CYS A 264 9.04 3.52 24.62
CA CYS A 264 8.66 4.62 23.75
C CYS A 264 9.77 5.69 23.76
N ILE A 265 10.35 5.98 22.60
CA ILE A 265 11.38 7.00 22.41
C ILE A 265 10.72 8.38 22.29
N HIS A 266 9.71 8.49 21.42
CA HIS A 266 9.04 9.77 21.12
C HIS A 266 7.53 9.59 21.02
N THR A 267 6.79 10.60 21.44
CA THR A 267 5.35 10.74 21.23
C THR A 267 5.09 12.04 20.48
N LEU A 268 4.50 11.93 19.29
CA LEU A 268 4.31 13.01 18.34
C LEU A 268 2.81 13.37 18.33
N THR A 269 2.48 14.57 18.79
CA THR A 269 1.10 14.95 19.18
C THR A 269 0.55 16.16 18.42
N LYS A 270 1.04 16.43 17.21
CA LYS A 270 0.61 17.61 16.44
C LYS A 270 -0.74 17.38 15.74
N HIS A 271 -1.02 16.14 15.37
CA HIS A 271 -2.27 15.78 14.71
C HIS A 271 -3.47 16.00 15.63
N GLN A 272 -4.63 16.27 15.03
CA GLN A 272 -5.88 16.57 15.76
C GLN A 272 -6.98 15.53 15.53
N GLU A 273 -6.77 14.63 14.58
CA GLU A 273 -7.70 13.59 14.17
C GLU A 273 -6.92 12.27 14.00
N PRO A 274 -7.61 11.12 13.84
CA PRO A 274 -6.96 9.82 13.66
C PRO A 274 -5.84 9.81 12.63
N VAL A 275 -4.75 9.12 12.95
CA VAL A 275 -3.61 8.92 12.05
C VAL A 275 -3.72 7.55 11.41
N TYR A 276 -3.89 7.52 10.08
CA TYR A 276 -4.11 6.28 9.34
C TYR A 276 -2.84 5.69 8.73
N SER A 277 -1.85 6.53 8.45
CA SER A 277 -0.64 6.08 7.77
C SER A 277 0.62 6.73 8.31
N VAL A 278 1.66 5.91 8.41
CA VAL A 278 3.03 6.31 8.69
C VAL A 278 3.99 5.63 7.73
N ALA A 279 5.06 6.32 7.37
CA ALA A 279 6.12 5.81 6.50
C ALA A 279 7.47 6.43 6.85
N PHE A 280 8.50 5.60 7.01
CA PHE A 280 9.87 6.08 7.18
C PHE A 280 10.47 6.51 5.84
N SER A 281 11.34 7.52 5.88
CA SER A 281 12.25 7.80 4.76
C SER A 281 13.19 6.62 4.53
N PRO A 282 13.74 6.45 3.31
CA PRO A 282 14.64 5.33 2.98
C PRO A 282 15.91 5.24 3.86
N ASP A 283 16.35 6.35 4.44
CA ASP A 283 17.48 6.43 5.37
C ASP A 283 17.08 6.29 6.85
N GLY A 284 15.77 6.18 7.14
CA GLY A 284 15.21 6.10 8.48
C GLY A 284 15.31 7.39 9.33
N ARG A 285 15.78 8.50 8.77
CA ARG A 285 15.98 9.76 9.51
C ARG A 285 14.71 10.58 9.68
N TYR A 286 13.74 10.35 8.81
CA TYR A 286 12.45 11.02 8.84
C TYR A 286 11.30 10.02 8.88
N LEU A 287 10.19 10.45 9.48
CA LEU A 287 8.92 9.76 9.44
C LEU A 287 7.88 10.70 8.85
N ALA A 288 7.13 10.25 7.86
CA ALA A 288 5.92 10.91 7.41
C ALA A 288 4.72 10.32 8.14
N SER A 289 3.76 11.15 8.54
CA SER A 289 2.45 10.72 9.04
C SER A 289 1.31 11.47 8.36
N GLY A 290 0.23 10.76 8.05
CA GLY A 290 -0.98 11.29 7.43
C GLY A 290 -2.20 11.08 8.32
N SER A 291 -2.99 12.14 8.50
CA SER A 291 -4.17 12.15 9.36
C SER A 291 -5.41 12.70 8.66
N PHE A 292 -6.58 12.36 9.20
CA PHE A 292 -7.85 12.95 8.79
C PHE A 292 -8.01 14.43 9.15
N ASP A 293 -7.07 15.02 9.89
CA ASP A 293 -6.96 16.47 10.11
C ASP A 293 -6.49 17.23 8.87
N LYS A 294 -6.33 16.49 7.75
CA LYS A 294 -5.95 16.96 6.43
C LYS A 294 -4.49 17.37 6.33
N CYS A 295 -3.68 16.97 7.31
CA CYS A 295 -2.26 17.30 7.35
C CYS A 295 -1.37 16.08 7.10
N VAL A 296 -0.25 16.36 6.45
CA VAL A 296 0.93 15.50 6.41
C VAL A 296 2.02 16.15 7.26
N HIS A 297 2.59 15.39 8.18
CA HIS A 297 3.67 15.85 9.03
C HIS A 297 4.93 15.03 8.78
N ILE A 298 6.06 15.71 8.67
CA ILE A 298 7.39 15.11 8.54
C ILE A 298 8.14 15.35 9.84
N TRP A 299 8.56 14.27 10.47
CA TRP A 299 9.20 14.26 11.79
C TRP A 299 10.63 13.80 11.67
N ASN A 300 11.53 14.41 12.43
CA ASN A 300 12.88 13.90 12.61
C ASN A 300 12.86 12.75 13.62
N THR A 301 13.29 11.56 13.22
CA THR A 301 13.17 10.34 14.06
C THR A 301 14.09 10.35 15.27
N GLN A 302 15.24 11.04 15.17
CA GLN A 302 16.20 11.14 16.26
C GLN A 302 15.72 12.05 17.39
N THR A 303 15.09 13.18 17.03
CA THR A 303 14.72 14.25 17.99
C THR A 303 13.23 14.29 18.31
N GLY A 304 12.38 13.66 17.50
CA GLY A 304 10.93 13.78 17.57
C GLY A 304 10.40 15.15 17.11
N ALA A 305 11.25 16.04 16.60
CA ALA A 305 10.85 17.36 16.16
C ALA A 305 10.08 17.33 14.84
N LEU A 306 9.06 18.18 14.73
CA LEU A 306 8.38 18.45 13.46
C LEU A 306 9.31 19.26 12.55
N VAL A 307 9.53 18.77 11.33
CA VAL A 307 10.41 19.38 10.32
C VAL A 307 9.58 20.09 9.26
N HIS A 308 8.60 19.39 8.69
CA HIS A 308 7.68 19.94 7.70
C HIS A 308 6.24 19.62 8.05
N SER A 309 5.34 20.51 7.65
CA SER A 309 3.90 20.32 7.76
C SER A 309 3.25 20.82 6.48
N TYR A 310 2.43 19.97 5.88
CA TYR A 310 1.61 20.32 4.73
C TYR A 310 0.14 20.11 5.09
N ARG A 311 -0.73 21.00 4.60
CA ARG A 311 -2.18 20.91 4.81
C ARG A 311 -2.89 20.89 3.47
N GLY A 312 -3.62 19.81 3.22
CA GLY A 312 -4.47 19.61 2.05
C GLY A 312 -5.94 19.93 2.33
N THR A 313 -6.80 19.47 1.42
CA THR A 313 -8.24 19.72 1.42
C THR A 313 -9.07 18.54 1.94
N GLY A 314 -8.57 17.31 1.80
CA GLY A 314 -9.16 16.05 2.27
C GLY A 314 -8.37 15.40 3.41
N GLY A 315 -9.01 14.47 4.12
CA GLY A 315 -8.35 13.67 5.17
C GLY A 315 -7.38 12.67 4.54
N ILE A 316 -6.20 12.49 5.11
CA ILE A 316 -5.15 11.67 4.50
C ILE A 316 -5.33 10.19 4.87
N PHE A 317 -5.35 9.31 3.86
CA PHE A 317 -5.41 7.87 4.04
C PHE A 317 -4.04 7.23 4.05
N GLU A 318 -3.19 7.54 3.07
CA GLU A 318 -1.86 6.95 2.95
C GLU A 318 -0.78 8.01 2.69
N VAL A 319 0.41 7.79 3.25
CA VAL A 319 1.62 8.53 2.93
C VAL A 319 2.74 7.58 2.53
N CYS A 320 3.55 7.97 1.54
CA CYS A 320 4.67 7.17 1.07
C CYS A 320 5.86 8.04 0.65
N TRP A 321 7.07 7.48 0.71
CA TRP A 321 8.29 8.15 0.28
C TRP A 321 8.72 7.66 -1.10
N ASN A 322 9.32 8.53 -1.89
CA ASN A 322 10.08 8.07 -3.05
C ASN A 322 11.41 7.43 -2.64
N ALA A 323 12.05 6.71 -3.57
CA ALA A 323 13.31 6.01 -3.31
C ALA A 323 14.46 6.92 -2.87
N ALA A 324 14.48 8.18 -3.31
CA ALA A 324 15.51 9.14 -2.93
C ALA A 324 15.28 9.75 -1.52
N GLY A 325 14.09 9.62 -0.94
CA GLY A 325 13.74 10.24 0.33
C GLY A 325 13.60 11.76 0.27
N ASP A 326 13.34 12.33 -0.91
CA ASP A 326 13.21 13.78 -1.10
C ASP A 326 11.78 14.23 -1.44
N LYS A 327 10.88 13.27 -1.70
CA LYS A 327 9.45 13.51 -1.96
C LYS A 327 8.56 12.58 -1.16
N VAL A 328 7.42 13.12 -0.76
CA VAL A 328 6.36 12.37 -0.07
C VAL A 328 5.08 12.44 -0.90
N GLY A 329 4.54 11.27 -1.25
CA GLY A 329 3.19 11.13 -1.79
C GLY A 329 2.17 11.03 -0.67
N ALA A 330 0.98 11.60 -0.86
CA ALA A 330 -0.14 11.45 0.06
C ALA A 330 -1.45 11.32 -0.71
N SER A 331 -2.27 10.33 -0.36
CA SER A 331 -3.63 10.14 -0.90
C SER A 331 -4.67 10.63 0.10
N ALA A 332 -5.68 11.34 -0.40
CA ALA A 332 -6.67 12.03 0.44
C ALA A 332 -8.12 11.63 0.10
N SER A 333 -9.02 11.85 1.06
CA SER A 333 -10.42 11.46 1.01
C SER A 333 -11.28 12.26 0.03
N ASP A 334 -10.73 13.29 -0.59
CA ASP A 334 -11.39 14.13 -1.59
C ASP A 334 -10.99 13.74 -3.03
N GLY A 335 -10.39 12.57 -3.20
CA GLY A 335 -9.89 12.06 -4.49
C GLY A 335 -8.55 12.67 -4.91
N SER A 336 -7.94 13.54 -4.09
CA SER A 336 -6.67 14.16 -4.43
C SER A 336 -5.46 13.30 -4.05
N VAL A 337 -4.44 13.31 -4.91
CA VAL A 337 -3.10 12.79 -4.61
C VAL A 337 -2.10 13.95 -4.64
N CYS A 338 -1.41 14.15 -3.53
CA CYS A 338 -0.44 15.22 -3.36
C CYS A 338 0.98 14.66 -3.43
N VAL A 339 1.89 15.38 -4.10
CA VAL A 339 3.34 15.10 -4.08
C VAL A 339 4.06 16.30 -3.48
N LEU A 340 4.68 16.09 -2.33
CA LEU A 340 5.38 17.10 -1.53
C LEU A 340 6.88 17.01 -1.81
N ASP A 341 7.49 18.09 -2.28
CA ASP A 341 8.94 18.20 -2.46
C ASP A 341 9.58 18.79 -1.21
N LEU A 342 10.41 18.02 -0.52
CA LEU A 342 11.01 18.40 0.77
C LEU A 342 12.34 19.16 0.63
N ARG A 343 12.78 19.44 -0.60
CA ARG A 343 14.02 20.19 -0.86
C ARG A 343 13.83 21.71 -0.82
N LYS A 344 12.57 22.17 -0.76
CA LYS A 344 12.20 23.58 -0.92
C LYS A 344 11.83 24.26 0.39
#